data_AF-A0A7J6RWI5-F1
#
_entry.id   AF-A0A7J6RWI5-F1
#
_cell.length_a   1.000
_cell.length_b   1.000
_cell.length_c   1.000
_cell.angle_alpha   90.00
_cell.angle_beta   90.00
_cell.angle_gamma   90.00
#
_symmetry.space_group_name_H-M   'P 1'
#
loop_
_entity.id
_entity.type
_entity.pdbx_description
1 polymer ?
#
loop_
_entity_poly.entity_id
_entity_poly.type
_entity_poly.pdbx_seq_one_letter_code
_entity_poly.pdbx_strand_id
1 'polypeptide(L)'
;DSAALWEQFSIKLEGVYDTQTAHLLLLKRQSQAQYHISLDDICVKIFGVRLGTIKGEESAEGVVAKMAQDPNVWFYRPLQPDMVSYAARDVMCLPLLKELMSRPGLFPSTSPSIGVALLGESEVMARSEEHVAYCHLNEHIRRPRELEKRGRRLDALLTAVNSSGMYFKLNCGRQGVVCRPESMAKMHDLQVGDVVQCYVSGWNPSGSVIFLERYERGTREAAMIDTVHDIRHPDMTSPEGMYGRSTTALLQKLDDKRPLTRGF
;
A
#
# COMPACT_ATOMS: atom_id res chain seq x y z
N ASP A 1 4.68 -5.97 -9.31
CA ASP A 1 4.95 -6.77 -10.52
C ASP A 1 3.69 -7.23 -11.23
N SER A 2 2.78 -7.95 -10.56
CA SER A 2 1.48 -8.36 -11.14
C SER A 2 0.76 -7.23 -11.88
N ALA A 3 0.56 -6.07 -11.23
CA ALA A 3 -0.08 -4.90 -11.84
C ALA A 3 0.63 -4.42 -13.11
N ALA A 4 1.96 -4.30 -13.07
CA ALA A 4 2.74 -3.79 -14.19
C ALA A 4 2.69 -4.75 -15.38
N LEU A 5 2.77 -6.06 -15.14
CA LEU A 5 2.69 -7.08 -16.17
C LEU A 5 1.32 -7.12 -16.87
N TRP A 6 0.25 -6.96 -16.09
CA TRP A 6 -1.10 -6.90 -16.63
C TRP A 6 -1.31 -5.64 -17.47
N GLU A 7 -1.03 -4.46 -16.92
CA GLU A 7 -1.31 -3.18 -17.58
C GLU A 7 -0.44 -2.93 -18.81
N GLN A 8 0.84 -3.34 -18.78
CA GLN A 8 1.77 -3.04 -19.87
C GLN A 8 1.81 -4.12 -20.95
N PHE A 9 1.55 -5.38 -20.58
CA PHE A 9 1.78 -6.53 -21.45
C PHE A 9 0.60 -7.51 -21.50
N SER A 10 -0.49 -7.26 -20.77
CA SER A 10 -1.63 -8.18 -20.63
C SER A 10 -1.21 -9.58 -20.17
N ILE A 11 -0.15 -9.66 -19.34
CA ILE A 11 0.36 -10.90 -18.77
C ILE A 11 -0.26 -11.11 -17.39
N LYS A 12 -0.97 -12.23 -17.22
CA LYS A 12 -1.48 -12.68 -15.94
C LYS A 12 -0.46 -13.62 -15.28
N LEU A 13 -0.07 -13.31 -14.05
CA LEU A 13 0.79 -14.18 -13.25
C LEU A 13 -0.02 -15.30 -12.60
N GLU A 14 0.47 -16.53 -12.73
CA GLU A 14 -0.11 -17.74 -12.11
C GLU A 14 1.04 -18.59 -11.54
N GLY A 15 0.75 -19.36 -10.48
CA GLY A 15 1.75 -20.22 -9.84
C GLY A 15 2.94 -19.45 -9.25
N VAL A 16 2.67 -18.33 -8.57
CA VAL A 16 3.73 -17.48 -8.00
C VAL A 16 4.15 -18.00 -6.64
N TYR A 17 5.45 -18.23 -6.44
CA TYR A 17 6.04 -18.38 -5.11
C TYR A 17 6.58 -17.03 -4.64
N ASP A 18 5.85 -16.35 -3.75
CA ASP A 18 6.27 -15.07 -3.19
C ASP A 18 7.06 -15.28 -1.88
N THR A 19 8.33 -14.86 -1.86
CA THR A 19 9.21 -14.97 -0.69
C THR A 19 8.74 -14.10 0.49
N GLN A 20 8.05 -12.98 0.24
CA GLN A 20 7.42 -12.17 1.28
C GLN A 20 6.26 -12.95 1.92
N THR A 21 5.46 -13.66 1.12
CA THR A 21 4.38 -14.52 1.59
C THR A 21 4.91 -15.71 2.37
N ALA A 22 5.98 -16.36 1.89
CA ALA A 22 6.65 -17.42 2.63
C ALA A 22 7.13 -16.92 4.01
N HIS A 23 7.72 -15.73 4.09
CA HIS A 23 8.12 -15.16 5.37
C HIS A 23 6.94 -14.94 6.33
N LEU A 24 5.81 -14.41 5.84
CA LEU A 24 4.60 -14.24 6.65
C LEU A 24 4.09 -15.57 7.23
N LEU A 25 4.08 -16.63 6.43
CA LEU A 25 3.68 -17.96 6.88
C LEU A 25 4.64 -18.53 7.94
N LEU A 26 5.95 -18.28 7.81
CA LEU A 26 6.94 -18.64 8.82
C LEU A 26 6.68 -17.93 10.16
N LEU A 27 6.47 -16.61 10.12
CA LEU A 27 6.14 -15.83 11.33
C LEU A 27 4.87 -16.35 11.99
N LYS A 28 3.83 -16.63 11.20
CA LYS A 28 2.55 -17.17 11.70
C LYS A 28 2.73 -18.49 12.43
N ARG A 29 3.53 -19.42 11.89
CA ARG A 29 3.79 -20.73 12.52
C ARG A 29 4.66 -20.64 13.77
N GLN A 30 5.49 -19.60 13.87
CA GLN A 30 6.29 -19.32 15.05
C GLN A 30 5.55 -18.47 16.09
N SER A 31 4.26 -18.19 15.86
CA SER A 31 3.46 -17.29 16.71
C SER A 31 4.11 -15.91 16.91
N GLN A 32 4.84 -15.43 15.90
CA GLN A 32 5.46 -14.12 15.90
C GLN A 32 4.52 -13.07 15.28
N ALA A 33 4.72 -11.81 15.67
CA ALA A 33 4.03 -10.69 15.05
C ALA A 33 4.32 -10.65 13.54
N GLN A 34 3.26 -10.65 12.73
CA GLN A 34 3.36 -10.66 11.28
C GLN A 34 3.68 -9.27 10.74
N TYR A 35 4.52 -9.20 9.71
CA TYR A 35 4.82 -7.98 8.98
C TYR A 35 5.36 -8.31 7.58
N HIS A 36 5.12 -7.42 6.62
CA HIS A 36 5.75 -7.50 5.30
C HIS A 36 7.21 -7.09 5.41
N ILE A 37 8.10 -7.94 4.91
CA ILE A 37 9.55 -7.76 4.95
C ILE A 37 10.10 -7.39 3.57
N SER A 38 11.20 -6.61 3.52
CA SER A 38 11.89 -6.31 2.26
C SER A 38 12.79 -7.48 1.80
N LEU A 39 13.12 -7.53 0.51
CA LEU A 39 14.05 -8.54 -0.02
C LEU A 39 15.43 -8.47 0.66
N ASP A 40 15.97 -7.26 0.87
CA ASP A 40 17.26 -7.05 1.56
C ASP A 40 17.20 -7.58 3.00
N ASP A 41 16.11 -7.31 3.74
CA ASP A 41 15.95 -7.79 5.11
C ASP A 41 15.78 -9.32 5.17
N ILE A 42 15.10 -9.94 4.20
CA ILE A 42 15.06 -11.41 4.06
C ILE A 42 16.49 -11.93 3.86
N CYS A 43 17.26 -11.33 2.95
CA CYS A 43 18.64 -11.76 2.68
C CYS A 43 19.54 -11.61 3.91
N VAL A 44 19.40 -10.54 4.68
CA VAL A 44 20.13 -10.38 5.95
C VAL A 44 19.75 -11.48 6.92
N LYS A 45 18.46 -11.80 7.07
CA LYS A 45 18.01 -12.84 7.99
C LYS A 45 18.48 -14.24 7.59
N ILE A 46 18.53 -14.52 6.29
CA ILE A 46 18.81 -15.85 5.74
C ILE A 46 20.31 -16.07 5.51
N PHE A 47 20.98 -15.11 4.87
CA PHE A 47 22.38 -15.21 4.46
C PHE A 47 23.35 -14.45 5.38
N GLY A 48 22.85 -13.61 6.29
CA GLY A 48 23.69 -12.73 7.10
C GLY A 48 24.33 -11.59 6.30
N VAL A 49 23.97 -11.42 5.03
CA VAL A 49 24.52 -10.40 4.13
C VAL A 49 23.41 -9.53 3.58
N ARG A 50 23.69 -8.22 3.48
CA ARG A 50 22.87 -7.31 2.67
C ARG A 50 23.20 -7.53 1.21
N LEU A 51 22.18 -7.50 0.35
CA LEU A 51 22.39 -7.47 -1.10
C LEU A 51 23.00 -6.13 -1.54
N GLY A 52 22.97 -5.13 -0.65
CA GLY A 52 23.40 -3.77 -0.94
C GLY A 52 22.41 -3.01 -1.82
N THR A 53 21.22 -3.56 -2.05
CA THR A 53 20.24 -3.03 -3.02
C THR A 53 19.23 -2.05 -2.42
N ILE A 54 19.19 -1.83 -1.11
CA ILE A 54 18.10 -0.99 -0.53
C ILE A 54 18.57 0.14 0.39
N LYS A 55 19.68 0.01 1.14
CA LYS A 55 20.16 1.09 2.05
C LYS A 55 21.68 1.19 2.26
N GLY A 56 22.48 0.45 1.48
CA GLY A 56 23.83 0.06 1.89
C GLY A 56 25.02 0.70 1.18
N GLU A 57 24.82 1.48 0.13
CA GLU A 57 25.86 2.40 -0.34
C GLU A 57 25.46 3.78 0.18
N GLU A 58 26.14 4.26 1.22
CA GLU A 58 26.13 5.68 1.67
C GLU A 58 26.70 6.63 0.59
N SER A 59 26.65 6.22 -0.67
CA SER A 59 26.97 7.06 -1.81
C SER A 59 25.75 7.93 -2.10
N ALA A 60 25.96 9.25 -2.05
CA ALA A 60 25.01 10.26 -2.51
C ALA A 60 24.57 10.06 -3.99
N GLU A 61 25.16 9.09 -4.70
CA GLU A 61 25.01 8.82 -6.13
C GLU A 61 24.46 7.41 -6.45
N GLY A 62 23.99 6.65 -5.45
CA GLY A 62 23.45 5.30 -5.65
C GLY A 62 22.16 5.25 -6.50
N VAL A 63 21.85 4.08 -7.10
CA VAL A 63 20.67 3.90 -7.98
C VAL A 63 19.35 4.29 -7.30
N VAL A 64 19.21 4.08 -5.99
CA VAL A 64 18.02 4.52 -5.22
C VAL A 64 17.87 6.05 -5.23
N ALA A 65 18.97 6.79 -5.08
CA ALA A 65 18.93 8.25 -5.16
C ALA A 65 18.56 8.72 -6.58
N LYS A 66 19.10 8.05 -7.61
CA LYS A 66 18.74 8.32 -9.01
C LYS A 66 17.25 8.09 -9.28
N MET A 67 16.68 7.00 -8.77
CA MET A 67 15.24 6.71 -8.86
C MET A 67 14.38 7.76 -8.12
N ALA A 68 14.87 8.28 -6.99
CA ALA A 68 14.17 9.32 -6.24
C ALA A 68 14.20 10.69 -6.94
N GLN A 69 15.29 10.99 -7.64
CA GLN A 69 15.48 12.25 -8.36
C GLN A 69 14.77 12.26 -9.72
N ASP A 70 14.79 11.14 -10.44
CA ASP A 70 14.18 11.01 -11.76
C ASP A 70 13.30 9.75 -11.86
N PRO A 71 11.96 9.89 -11.92
CA PRO A 71 11.07 8.75 -12.09
C PRO A 71 11.25 8.02 -13.43
N ASN A 72 11.91 8.65 -14.40
CA ASN A 72 12.16 8.08 -15.73
C ASN A 72 13.55 7.44 -15.87
N VAL A 73 14.32 7.31 -14.78
CA VAL A 73 15.70 6.82 -14.84
C VAL A 73 15.87 5.50 -15.60
N TRP A 74 14.89 4.59 -15.51
CA TRP A 74 14.89 3.29 -16.19
C TRP A 74 14.62 3.34 -17.70
N PHE A 75 14.21 4.49 -18.25
CA PHE A 75 13.93 4.65 -19.69
C PHE A 75 15.16 5.04 -20.52
N TYR A 76 16.18 5.66 -19.92
CA TYR A 76 17.35 6.13 -20.67
C TYR A 76 18.21 4.98 -21.18
N ARG A 77 18.85 5.20 -22.34
CA ARG A 77 19.74 4.22 -22.99
C ARG A 77 21.04 4.88 -23.46
N PRO A 78 22.18 4.17 -23.40
CA PRO A 78 22.36 2.84 -22.79
C PRO A 78 22.15 2.86 -21.27
N LEU A 79 21.77 1.72 -20.69
CA LEU A 79 21.67 1.60 -19.23
C LEU A 79 23.07 1.68 -18.62
N GLN A 80 23.19 2.44 -17.53
CA GLN A 80 24.47 2.59 -16.84
C GLN A 80 24.86 1.28 -16.12
N PRO A 81 26.16 0.93 -16.03
CA PRO A 81 26.61 -0.34 -15.46
C PRO A 81 26.15 -0.59 -14.01
N ASP A 82 26.01 0.47 -13.22
CA ASP A 82 25.50 0.41 -11.85
C ASP A 82 24.01 0.04 -11.80
N MET A 83 23.19 0.57 -12.73
CA MET A 83 21.78 0.20 -12.87
C MET A 83 21.60 -1.27 -13.27
N VAL A 84 22.46 -1.77 -14.18
CA VAL A 84 22.47 -3.18 -14.58
C VAL A 84 22.85 -4.06 -13.38
N SER A 85 23.89 -3.68 -12.65
CA SER A 85 24.34 -4.39 -11.44
C SER A 85 23.26 -4.40 -10.36
N TYR A 86 22.57 -3.29 -10.17
CA TYR A 86 21.44 -3.16 -9.24
C TYR A 86 20.31 -4.12 -9.61
N ALA A 87 19.83 -4.08 -10.85
CA ALA A 87 18.74 -4.95 -11.32
C ALA A 87 19.10 -6.44 -11.23
N ALA A 88 20.36 -6.81 -11.53
CA ALA A 88 20.82 -8.18 -11.40
C ALA A 88 20.78 -8.68 -9.94
N ARG A 89 21.21 -7.85 -8.98
CA ARG A 89 21.24 -8.23 -7.55
C ARG A 89 19.86 -8.54 -6.99
N ASP A 90 18.81 -7.86 -7.48
CA ASP A 90 17.42 -8.09 -7.04
C ASP A 90 16.86 -9.45 -7.48
N VAL A 91 17.47 -10.12 -8.45
CA VAL A 91 17.00 -11.43 -8.96
C VAL A 91 17.94 -12.59 -8.66
N MET A 92 19.24 -12.33 -8.52
CA MET A 92 20.25 -13.40 -8.37
C MET A 92 20.03 -14.28 -7.15
N CYS A 93 19.53 -13.73 -6.05
CA CYS A 93 19.31 -14.49 -4.81
C CYS A 93 17.96 -15.22 -4.76
N LEU A 94 16.99 -14.87 -5.61
CA LEU A 94 15.61 -15.37 -5.50
C LEU A 94 15.49 -16.90 -5.63
N PRO A 95 16.19 -17.58 -6.57
CA PRO A 95 16.11 -19.04 -6.65
C PRO A 95 16.64 -19.72 -5.38
N LEU A 96 17.74 -19.22 -4.83
CA LEU A 96 18.32 -19.75 -3.59
C LEU A 96 17.42 -19.46 -2.39
N LEU A 97 16.83 -18.26 -2.31
CA LEU A 97 15.86 -17.92 -1.28
C LEU A 97 14.65 -18.86 -1.31
N LYS A 98 14.07 -19.10 -2.49
CA LYS A 98 12.97 -20.06 -2.66
C LYS A 98 13.36 -21.43 -2.10
N GLU A 99 14.52 -21.94 -2.50
CA GLU A 99 15.00 -23.25 -2.09
C GLU A 99 15.18 -23.36 -0.56
N LEU A 100 15.83 -22.36 0.05
CA LEU A 100 16.06 -22.33 1.49
C LEU A 100 14.76 -22.20 2.28
N MET A 101 13.80 -21.39 1.80
CA MET A 101 12.51 -21.23 2.46
C MET A 101 11.59 -22.45 2.29
N SER A 102 11.82 -23.27 1.26
CA SER A 102 11.03 -24.47 0.97
C SER A 102 11.61 -25.74 1.62
N ARG A 103 12.90 -25.78 1.98
CA ARG A 103 13.56 -26.98 2.49
C ARG A 103 13.92 -26.88 3.98
N PRO A 104 13.49 -27.83 4.83
CA PRO A 104 13.91 -27.86 6.23
C PRO A 104 15.40 -28.15 6.38
N GLY A 105 16.04 -27.51 7.36
CA GLY A 105 17.35 -27.90 7.87
C GLY A 105 18.59 -27.37 7.14
N LEU A 106 18.43 -26.58 6.06
CA LEU A 106 19.54 -25.89 5.40
C LEU A 106 19.89 -24.54 6.05
N PHE A 107 19.10 -24.09 7.03
CA PHE A 107 19.44 -22.94 7.85
C PHE A 107 20.53 -23.33 8.85
N PRO A 108 21.69 -22.65 8.85
CA PRO A 108 22.62 -22.76 9.96
C PRO A 108 21.88 -22.34 11.23
N SER A 109 22.01 -23.14 12.28
CA SER A 109 21.36 -23.01 13.60
C SER A 109 21.70 -21.70 14.35
N THR A 110 22.34 -20.74 13.69
CA THR A 110 22.83 -19.48 14.25
C THR A 110 21.84 -18.33 14.17
N SER A 111 20.74 -18.46 13.39
CA SER A 111 19.67 -17.44 13.36
C SER A 111 18.42 -17.96 14.06
N PRO A 112 18.19 -17.62 15.35
CA PRO A 112 17.09 -18.16 16.16
C PRO A 112 15.68 -17.66 15.76
N SER A 113 15.55 -16.97 14.61
CA SER A 113 14.32 -16.26 14.22
C SER A 113 13.63 -16.80 12.97
N ILE A 114 14.18 -17.82 12.31
CA ILE A 114 13.48 -18.60 11.28
C ILE A 114 13.52 -20.06 11.73
N GLY A 115 12.64 -20.40 12.66
CA GLY A 115 12.44 -21.76 13.15
C GLY A 115 12.10 -22.73 12.02
N VAL A 116 12.45 -24.00 12.27
CA VAL A 116 12.37 -25.21 11.42
C VAL A 116 10.93 -25.57 11.03
N ALA A 117 10.15 -24.63 10.50
CA ALA A 117 8.78 -24.84 10.07
C ALA A 117 8.74 -25.13 8.56
N LEU A 118 8.44 -26.38 8.21
CA LEU A 118 8.33 -26.91 6.84
C LEU A 118 7.22 -26.22 6.04
N LEU A 119 7.51 -25.18 5.26
CA LEU A 119 6.52 -24.60 4.35
C LEU A 119 6.32 -25.51 3.15
N GLY A 120 5.07 -25.91 2.89
CA GLY A 120 4.74 -26.56 1.64
C GLY A 120 4.76 -25.52 0.53
N GLU A 121 5.42 -25.80 -0.59
CA GLU A 121 5.45 -24.91 -1.75
C GLU A 121 4.03 -24.53 -2.20
N SER A 122 3.11 -25.52 -2.24
CA SER A 122 1.71 -25.31 -2.57
C SER A 122 0.97 -24.36 -1.60
N GLU A 123 1.34 -24.34 -0.32
CA GLU A 123 0.74 -23.43 0.66
C GLU A 123 1.18 -21.98 0.41
N VAL A 124 2.47 -21.79 0.12
CA VAL A 124 3.00 -20.47 -0.25
C VAL A 124 2.36 -19.98 -1.53
N MET A 125 2.27 -20.83 -2.55
CA MET A 125 1.66 -20.47 -3.83
C MET A 125 0.19 -20.11 -3.69
N ALA A 126 -0.61 -20.93 -2.99
CA ALA A 126 -2.02 -20.64 -2.75
C ALA A 126 -2.21 -19.30 -2.04
N ARG A 127 -1.41 -19.02 -1.00
CA ARG A 127 -1.49 -17.72 -0.30
C ARG A 127 -0.97 -16.56 -1.16
N SER A 128 -0.02 -16.80 -2.06
CA SER A 128 0.51 -15.79 -2.98
C SER A 128 -0.53 -15.39 -4.02
N GLU A 129 -1.40 -16.30 -4.47
CA GLU A 129 -2.50 -15.99 -5.39
C GLU A 129 -3.45 -14.93 -4.83
N GLU A 130 -3.74 -14.97 -3.52
CA GLU A 130 -4.54 -13.94 -2.85
C GLU A 130 -3.86 -12.56 -2.93
N HIS A 131 -2.52 -12.52 -2.94
CA HIS A 131 -1.74 -11.29 -3.03
C HIS A 131 -1.61 -10.78 -4.48
N VAL A 132 -1.77 -11.65 -5.48
CA VAL A 132 -1.77 -11.25 -6.90
C VAL A 132 -2.91 -10.28 -7.16
N ALA A 133 -4.08 -10.46 -6.52
CA ALA A 133 -5.24 -9.59 -6.66
C ALA A 133 -5.03 -8.16 -6.12
N TYR A 134 -4.01 -7.92 -5.28
CA TYR A 134 -3.70 -6.58 -4.77
C TYR A 134 -3.20 -5.63 -5.86
N CYS A 135 -2.87 -6.12 -7.05
CA CYS A 135 -2.61 -5.25 -8.20
C CYS A 135 -3.77 -4.32 -8.51
N HIS A 136 -5.00 -4.72 -8.17
CA HIS A 136 -6.22 -3.98 -8.46
C HIS A 136 -6.63 -3.00 -7.34
N LEU A 137 -5.81 -2.83 -6.30
CA LEU A 137 -6.09 -1.85 -5.24
C LEU A 137 -6.08 -0.42 -5.81
N ASN A 138 -7.18 0.30 -5.60
CA ASN A 138 -7.33 1.71 -5.93
C ASN A 138 -7.03 2.08 -7.40
N GLU A 139 -7.29 1.20 -8.37
CA GLU A 139 -7.04 1.44 -9.82
C GLU A 139 -7.66 2.75 -10.35
N HIS A 140 -8.76 3.17 -9.75
CA HIS A 140 -9.42 4.43 -10.08
C HIS A 140 -8.57 5.67 -9.77
N ILE A 141 -7.47 5.53 -9.01
CA ILE A 141 -6.57 6.61 -8.62
C ILE A 141 -5.37 6.64 -9.55
N ARG A 142 -5.36 7.62 -10.46
CA ARG A 142 -4.32 7.74 -11.48
C ARG A 142 -3.12 8.56 -11.02
N ARG A 143 -3.32 9.47 -10.06
CA ARG A 143 -2.27 10.37 -9.55
C ARG A 143 -2.20 10.30 -8.03
N PRO A 144 -1.00 10.19 -7.43
CA PRO A 144 -0.84 10.17 -5.97
C PRO A 144 -1.43 11.39 -5.26
N ARG A 145 -1.48 12.56 -5.91
CA ARG A 145 -2.08 13.78 -5.35
C ARG A 145 -3.59 13.68 -5.14
N GLU A 146 -4.28 12.75 -5.80
CA GLU A 146 -5.72 12.55 -5.60
C GLU A 146 -6.07 11.97 -4.23
N LEU A 147 -5.06 11.40 -3.55
CA LEU A 147 -5.13 10.89 -2.18
C LEU A 147 -5.13 12.03 -1.15
N GLU A 148 -4.65 13.21 -1.50
CA GLU A 148 -4.60 14.39 -0.63
C GLU A 148 -5.97 15.09 -0.57
N LYS A 149 -7.05 14.30 -0.53
CA LYS A 149 -8.43 14.74 -0.40
C LYS A 149 -9.08 14.02 0.77
N ARG A 150 -9.41 14.78 1.81
CA ARG A 150 -10.11 14.26 2.99
C ARG A 150 -11.44 13.62 2.60
N GLY A 151 -11.75 12.48 3.21
CA GLY A 151 -12.96 11.68 2.95
C GLY A 151 -12.86 10.79 1.72
N ARG A 152 -11.78 10.83 0.94
CA ARG A 152 -11.59 9.91 -0.19
C ARG A 152 -11.60 8.46 0.31
N ARG A 153 -12.47 7.63 -0.25
CA ARG A 153 -12.50 6.19 0.01
C ARG A 153 -11.36 5.46 -0.71
N LEU A 154 -10.77 4.48 -0.03
CA LEU A 154 -9.63 3.70 -0.47
C LEU A 154 -9.74 2.26 0.05
N ASP A 155 -9.25 1.30 -0.73
CA ASP A 155 -8.94 -0.03 -0.24
C ASP A 155 -7.49 -0.05 0.26
N ALA A 156 -7.27 -0.58 1.46
CA ALA A 156 -5.97 -0.53 2.13
C ALA A 156 -5.56 -1.93 2.60
N LEU A 157 -4.42 -2.41 2.12
CA LEU A 157 -3.83 -3.70 2.52
C LEU A 157 -3.00 -3.53 3.79
N LEU A 158 -3.36 -4.19 4.88
CA LEU A 158 -2.61 -4.15 6.14
C LEU A 158 -1.28 -4.91 5.99
N THR A 159 -0.17 -4.23 6.24
CA THR A 159 1.18 -4.78 6.03
C THR A 159 2.00 -4.93 7.31
N ALA A 160 1.69 -4.17 8.36
CA ALA A 160 2.31 -4.30 9.66
C ALA A 160 1.44 -3.68 10.75
N VAL A 161 1.54 -4.22 11.97
CA VAL A 161 0.91 -3.68 13.18
C VAL A 161 1.98 -3.64 14.27
N ASN A 162 2.10 -2.50 14.95
CA ASN A 162 2.89 -2.37 16.17
C ASN A 162 2.20 -1.43 17.16
N SER A 163 2.84 -1.17 18.31
CA SER A 163 2.29 -0.29 19.36
C SER A 163 2.14 1.18 18.93
N SER A 164 2.81 1.60 17.87
CA SER A 164 2.77 2.98 17.36
C SER A 164 1.77 3.18 16.22
N GLY A 165 1.34 2.10 15.56
CA GLY A 165 0.38 2.21 14.46
C GLY A 165 0.21 0.94 13.62
N MET A 166 -0.74 1.03 12.71
CA MET A 166 -1.02 0.08 11.63
C MET A 166 -0.60 0.70 10.30
N TYR A 167 0.09 -0.06 9.46
CA TYR A 167 0.69 0.40 8.22
C TYR A 167 0.09 -0.31 7.02
N PHE A 168 -0.27 0.43 5.99
CA PHE A 168 -1.02 -0.07 4.86
C PHE A 168 -0.34 0.23 3.52
N LYS A 169 -0.41 -0.73 2.60
CA LYS A 169 -0.13 -0.52 1.17
C LYS A 169 -1.41 -0.10 0.47
N LEU A 170 -1.30 0.93 -0.37
CA LEU A 170 -2.44 1.51 -1.11
C LEU A 170 -2.33 1.29 -2.62
N ASN A 171 -1.18 0.82 -3.11
CA ASN A 171 -0.88 0.64 -4.54
C ASN A 171 -1.03 1.90 -5.43
N CYS A 172 -0.96 3.08 -4.82
CA CYS A 172 -1.11 4.38 -5.50
C CYS A 172 0.03 5.36 -5.14
N GLY A 173 1.23 4.83 -4.88
CA GLY A 173 2.46 5.59 -4.66
C GLY A 173 2.63 6.25 -3.28
N ARG A 174 1.72 6.03 -2.33
CA ARG A 174 1.81 6.54 -0.95
C ARG A 174 1.60 5.43 0.08
N GLN A 175 2.05 5.65 1.31
CA GLN A 175 1.85 4.73 2.43
C GLN A 175 0.64 5.15 3.29
N GLY A 176 -0.23 4.20 3.62
CA GLY A 176 -1.34 4.42 4.55
C GLY A 176 -0.92 4.17 6.00
N VAL A 177 -1.39 5.00 6.94
CA VAL A 177 -1.10 4.84 8.37
C VAL A 177 -2.35 5.10 9.21
N VAL A 178 -2.57 4.25 10.21
CA VAL A 178 -3.53 4.47 11.31
C VAL A 178 -2.74 4.45 12.61
N CYS A 179 -2.64 5.58 13.31
CA CYS A 179 -1.85 5.70 14.54
C CYS A 179 -2.63 6.24 15.75
N ARG A 180 -3.89 6.65 15.55
CA ARG A 180 -4.75 7.07 16.67
C ARG A 180 -5.24 5.84 17.42
N PRO A 181 -5.09 5.76 18.76
CA PRO A 181 -5.50 4.59 19.53
C PRO A 181 -6.97 4.19 19.30
N GLU A 182 -7.87 5.18 19.23
CA GLU A 182 -9.30 4.96 18.95
C GLU A 182 -9.54 4.35 17.57
N SER A 183 -8.82 4.82 16.55
CA SER A 183 -8.93 4.30 15.18
C SER A 183 -8.32 2.91 15.06
N MET A 184 -7.23 2.63 15.78
CA MET A 184 -6.63 1.30 15.85
C MET A 184 -7.55 0.29 16.55
N ALA A 185 -8.24 0.69 17.62
CA ALA A 185 -9.20 -0.17 18.30
C ALA A 185 -10.36 -0.60 17.39
N LYS A 186 -10.79 0.27 16.46
CA LYS A 186 -11.77 -0.05 15.41
C LYS A 186 -11.26 -1.02 14.35
N MET A 187 -9.98 -1.41 14.36
CA MET A 187 -9.35 -2.29 13.37
C MET A 187 -8.66 -3.50 14.03
N HIS A 188 -9.01 -3.82 15.28
CA HIS A 188 -8.38 -4.92 16.04
C HIS A 188 -8.68 -6.32 15.46
N ASP A 189 -9.72 -6.43 14.64
CA ASP A 189 -10.14 -7.64 13.93
C ASP A 189 -9.26 -7.97 12.72
N LEU A 190 -8.45 -7.01 12.25
CA LEU A 190 -7.63 -7.19 11.04
C LEU A 190 -6.35 -7.96 11.32
N GLN A 191 -5.97 -8.82 10.36
CA GLN A 191 -4.68 -9.49 10.29
C GLN A 191 -3.82 -8.91 9.17
N VAL A 192 -2.50 -9.06 9.29
CA VAL A 192 -1.59 -8.68 8.22
C VAL A 192 -1.89 -9.51 6.97
N GLY A 193 -2.03 -8.82 5.84
CA GLY A 193 -2.56 -9.37 4.61
C GLY A 193 -4.03 -9.08 4.37
N ASP A 194 -4.79 -8.53 5.33
CA ASP A 194 -6.20 -8.18 5.10
C ASP A 194 -6.33 -6.87 4.33
N VAL A 195 -7.32 -6.80 3.45
CA VAL A 195 -7.74 -5.56 2.77
C VAL A 195 -8.96 -5.00 3.49
N VAL A 196 -8.89 -3.72 3.86
CA VAL A 196 -9.97 -3.00 4.53
C VAL A 196 -10.33 -1.72 3.78
N GLN A 197 -11.63 -1.39 3.78
CA GLN A 197 -12.08 -0.09 3.28
C GLN A 197 -11.81 1.00 4.31
N CYS A 198 -11.13 2.05 3.85
CA CYS A 198 -10.73 3.19 4.63
C CYS A 198 -11.16 4.48 3.93
N TYR A 199 -11.07 5.58 4.65
CA TYR A 199 -11.09 6.92 4.07
C TYR A 199 -9.92 7.76 4.55
N VAL A 200 -9.52 8.74 3.74
CA VAL A 200 -8.43 9.66 4.07
C VAL A 200 -8.87 10.64 5.16
N SER A 201 -8.23 10.59 6.32
CA SER A 201 -8.45 11.53 7.41
C SER A 201 -7.48 12.72 7.38
N GLY A 202 -6.28 12.53 6.84
CA GLY A 202 -5.25 13.56 6.66
C GLY A 202 -4.02 13.04 5.91
N TRP A 203 -2.98 13.85 5.81
CA TRP A 203 -1.70 13.49 5.20
C TRP A 203 -0.56 14.31 5.82
N ASN A 204 0.68 13.84 5.68
CA ASN A 204 1.85 14.61 6.09
C ASN A 204 2.21 15.69 5.04
N PRO A 205 3.04 16.69 5.36
CA PRO A 205 3.36 17.78 4.43
C PRO A 205 3.98 17.35 3.10
N SER A 206 4.73 16.25 3.06
CA SER A 206 5.29 15.68 1.82
C SER A 206 4.28 14.86 1.00
N GLY A 207 3.11 14.59 1.58
CA GLY A 207 2.08 13.68 1.07
C GLY A 207 2.51 12.20 1.03
N SER A 208 3.74 11.86 1.46
CA SER A 208 4.25 10.48 1.40
C SER A 208 3.46 9.52 2.30
N VAL A 209 2.86 10.05 3.36
CA VAL A 209 2.03 9.33 4.32
C VAL A 209 0.61 9.88 4.29
N ILE A 210 -0.35 8.98 4.13
CA ILE A 210 -1.79 9.24 4.17
C ILE A 210 -2.33 8.64 5.47
N PHE A 211 -2.92 9.48 6.31
CA PHE A 211 -3.61 9.03 7.51
C PHE A 211 -5.00 8.51 7.15
N LEU A 212 -5.34 7.34 7.67
CA LEU A 212 -6.56 6.62 7.34
C LEU A 212 -7.46 6.48 8.57
N GLU A 213 -8.74 6.28 8.30
CA GLU A 213 -9.73 5.79 9.27
C GLU A 213 -10.61 4.73 8.61
N ARG A 214 -11.12 3.78 9.41
CA ARG A 214 -11.97 2.69 8.91
C ARG A 214 -13.26 3.28 8.37
N TYR A 215 -13.63 2.87 7.16
CA TYR A 215 -14.95 3.17 6.63
C TYR A 215 -15.94 2.09 7.10
N GLU A 216 -16.95 2.51 7.85
CA GLU A 216 -18.04 1.64 8.31
C GLU A 216 -19.37 2.19 7.82
N ARG A 217 -20.03 1.44 6.94
CA ARG A 217 -21.30 1.87 6.34
C ARG A 217 -22.36 2.06 7.44
N GLY A 218 -23.13 3.14 7.35
CA GLY A 218 -24.18 3.47 8.33
C GLY A 218 -23.71 4.32 9.51
N THR A 219 -22.40 4.62 9.62
CA THR A 219 -21.91 5.65 10.54
C THR A 219 -22.22 7.05 10.02
N ARG A 220 -22.26 8.04 10.93
CA ARG A 220 -22.48 9.45 10.56
C ARG A 220 -21.38 9.95 9.62
N GLU A 221 -20.15 9.52 9.88
CA GLU A 221 -18.97 9.81 9.07
C GLU A 221 -19.10 9.22 7.67
N ALA A 222 -19.54 7.95 7.55
CA ALA A 222 -19.81 7.34 6.25
C ALA A 222 -20.90 8.08 5.48
N ALA A 223 -21.99 8.48 6.14
CA ALA A 223 -23.05 9.26 5.49
C ALA A 223 -22.51 10.60 4.96
N MET A 224 -21.66 11.30 5.72
CA MET A 224 -21.02 12.54 5.25
C MET A 224 -20.10 12.30 4.05
N ILE A 225 -19.32 11.22 4.08
CA ILE A 225 -18.41 10.85 2.99
C ILE A 225 -19.17 10.47 1.72
N ASP A 226 -20.21 9.65 1.85
CA ASP A 226 -21.04 9.19 0.74
C ASP A 226 -21.80 10.37 0.11
N THR A 227 -22.33 11.31 0.92
CA THR A 227 -22.99 12.53 0.41
C THR A 227 -22.02 13.41 -0.40
N VAL A 228 -20.74 13.46 -0.03
CA VAL A 228 -19.70 14.22 -0.75
C VAL A 228 -19.27 13.52 -2.05
N HIS A 229 -19.42 12.20 -2.13
CA HIS A 229 -19.11 11.41 -3.33
C HIS A 229 -20.29 11.33 -4.32
N ASP A 230 -21.54 11.33 -3.87
CA ASP A 230 -22.74 11.28 -4.72
C ASP A 230 -22.99 12.56 -5.53
N ILE A 231 -22.43 13.72 -5.11
CA ILE A 231 -22.56 14.98 -5.87
C ILE A 231 -21.82 14.94 -7.23
N ARG A 232 -21.05 13.88 -7.54
CA ARG A 232 -20.28 13.78 -8.80
C ARG A 232 -20.66 12.63 -9.75
N HIS A 233 -21.78 11.96 -9.54
CA HIS A 233 -22.34 11.06 -10.55
C HIS A 233 -23.85 11.32 -10.70
N PRO A 234 -24.29 12.22 -11.60
CA PRO A 234 -25.63 12.09 -12.11
C PRO A 234 -25.69 10.76 -12.86
N ASP A 235 -26.57 9.89 -12.37
CA ASP A 235 -26.89 8.59 -12.92
C ASP A 235 -27.23 8.76 -14.42
N MET A 236 -26.36 8.28 -15.31
CA MET A 236 -26.54 8.37 -16.78
C MET A 236 -27.57 7.37 -17.32
N THR A 237 -28.50 6.90 -16.49
CA THR A 237 -29.49 5.88 -16.87
C THR A 237 -30.95 6.21 -16.54
N SER A 238 -31.27 7.42 -16.06
CA SER A 238 -32.68 7.83 -15.87
C SER A 238 -33.22 8.65 -17.06
N PRO A 239 -34.34 8.23 -17.71
CA PRO A 239 -34.97 8.96 -18.80
C PRO A 239 -35.94 10.06 -18.32
N GLU A 240 -35.73 10.66 -17.14
CA GLU A 240 -36.56 11.77 -16.64
C GLU A 240 -35.79 13.10 -16.67
N GLY A 241 -35.26 13.44 -17.85
CA GLY A 241 -34.85 14.78 -18.18
C GLY A 241 -35.98 15.57 -18.82
N MET A 242 -36.98 16.02 -18.08
CA MET A 242 -37.86 17.13 -18.48
C MET A 242 -38.71 17.61 -17.30
N TYR A 243 -38.25 18.67 -16.62
CA TYR A 243 -39.00 19.85 -16.18
C TYR A 243 -38.11 20.62 -15.21
N GLY A 244 -37.62 21.78 -15.66
CA GLY A 244 -36.76 22.64 -14.85
C GLY A 244 -37.47 23.20 -13.62
N ARG A 245 -36.71 23.38 -12.53
CA ARG A 245 -36.97 24.41 -11.52
C ARG A 245 -35.66 24.84 -10.83
N SER A 246 -35.18 26.00 -11.27
CA SER A 246 -34.55 27.10 -10.50
C SER A 246 -33.61 26.72 -9.34
N THR A 247 -32.30 26.72 -9.61
CA THR A 247 -31.22 26.71 -8.61
C THR A 247 -30.78 28.11 -8.17
N THR A 248 -31.68 29.09 -8.16
CA THR A 248 -31.36 30.50 -7.81
C THR A 248 -32.05 30.99 -6.52
N ALA A 249 -32.26 30.12 -5.52
CA ALA A 249 -32.96 30.50 -4.29
C ALA A 249 -32.29 30.12 -2.95
N LEU A 250 -31.16 29.40 -2.95
CA LEU A 250 -30.49 28.95 -1.71
C LEU A 250 -29.17 29.66 -1.39
N LEU A 251 -28.67 30.52 -2.27
CA LEU A 251 -27.45 31.34 -2.05
C LEU A 251 -27.74 32.82 -1.76
N GLN A 252 -29.00 33.20 -1.51
CA GLN A 252 -29.40 34.61 -1.34
C GLN A 252 -30.13 34.91 -0.02
N LYS A 253 -30.01 34.04 1.00
CA LYS A 253 -30.69 34.23 2.30
C LYS A 253 -29.82 34.22 3.57
N LEU A 254 -28.50 34.19 3.46
CA LEU A 254 -27.60 34.24 4.63
C LEU A 254 -26.36 35.08 4.29
N ASP A 255 -26.52 36.41 4.21
CA ASP A 255 -25.49 37.37 4.66
C ASP A 255 -25.92 38.86 4.67
N ASP A 256 -27.16 39.17 4.33
CA ASP A 256 -27.78 40.44 4.77
C ASP A 256 -28.18 40.32 6.25
N LYS A 257 -27.23 40.61 7.15
CA LYS A 257 -27.43 41.28 8.44
C LYS A 257 -26.09 41.54 9.14
N ARG A 258 -25.38 42.58 8.69
CA ARG A 258 -24.62 43.41 9.65
C ARG A 258 -25.63 44.22 10.48
N PRO A 259 -25.23 44.63 11.69
CA PRO A 259 -25.04 46.06 11.85
C PRO A 259 -23.65 46.44 12.35
N LEU A 260 -23.15 47.52 11.75
CA LEU A 260 -22.08 48.39 12.22
C LEU A 260 -22.41 48.98 13.59
N THR A 261 -21.41 49.15 14.45
CA THR A 261 -20.93 50.43 15.06
C THR A 261 -19.86 50.11 16.10
N ARG A 262 -18.59 50.46 15.86
CA ARG A 262 -17.87 51.70 16.27
C ARG A 262 -17.41 51.71 17.74
N GLY A 263 -16.13 52.00 17.94
CA GLY A 263 -15.67 52.75 19.12
C GLY A 263 -14.27 52.41 19.63
N PHE A 264 -13.30 53.18 19.13
CA PHE A 264 -11.93 53.42 19.64
C PHE A 264 -10.90 52.29 19.61
#